data_AF-A0A9P8C7B3-F1
#
_entry.id   AF-A0A9P8C7B3-F1
#
_cell.length_a   1.000
_cell.length_b   1.000
_cell.length_c   1.000
_cell.angle_alpha   90.00
_cell.angle_beta   90.00
_cell.angle_gamma   90.00
#
_symmetry.space_group_name_H-M   'P 1'
#
loop_
_entity.id
_entity.type
_entity.pdbx_description
1 polymer ?
#
loop_
_entity_poly.entity_id
_entity_poly.type
_entity_poly.pdbx_seq_one_letter_code
_entity_poly.pdbx_strand_id
1 'polypeptide(L)'
;MPDKPKPPPETSFTEVFLHGSGPGGQKINKTSSAVQLKHLPTGMVVKVQATRSRTQNRKLARQMLADRLDDREMGEGSWRKVVGEVKKRKKASKGKKARRKYRKLGEGEFEGERGEGDVDVDEGMGLEERGEDRQTEAQDQGQK
;
A
#
# COMPACT_ATOMS: atom_id res chain seq x y z
N MET A 1 11.03 -6.34 -4.47
CA MET A 1 10.07 -5.35 -5.03
C MET A 1 10.86 -4.07 -5.22
N PRO A 2 10.58 -3.22 -6.22
CA PRO A 2 11.20 -1.89 -6.25
C PRO A 2 10.92 -1.10 -4.94
N ASP A 3 11.52 0.06 -4.77
CA ASP A 3 11.23 0.91 -3.61
C ASP A 3 10.14 1.93 -3.95
N LYS A 4 9.32 2.29 -2.95
CA LYS A 4 8.28 3.30 -3.14
C LYS A 4 8.92 4.67 -3.44
N PRO A 5 8.45 5.42 -4.45
CA PRO A 5 8.97 6.74 -4.74
C PRO A 5 8.80 7.66 -3.52
N LYS A 6 9.87 8.36 -3.18
CA LYS A 6 9.89 9.29 -2.04
C LYS A 6 9.02 10.51 -2.37
N PRO A 7 8.25 11.03 -1.39
CA PRO A 7 7.53 12.27 -1.59
C PRO A 7 8.49 13.42 -1.89
N PRO A 8 8.15 14.32 -2.85
CA PRO A 8 9.00 15.48 -3.15
C PRO A 8 9.12 16.39 -1.91
N PRO A 9 10.24 17.12 -1.76
CA PRO A 9 10.44 18.06 -0.66
C PRO A 9 9.41 19.20 -0.73
N GLU A 10 9.11 19.80 0.43
CA GLU A 10 8.06 20.81 0.56
C GLU A 10 8.32 22.08 -0.25
N THR A 11 9.57 22.35 -0.62
CA THR A 11 9.97 23.50 -1.47
C THR A 11 9.51 23.38 -2.92
N SER A 12 9.25 22.17 -3.43
CA SER A 12 9.00 21.94 -4.86
C SER A 12 7.52 22.09 -5.26
N PHE A 13 6.61 22.32 -4.30
CA PHE A 13 5.19 22.41 -4.57
C PHE A 13 4.48 23.50 -3.75
N THR A 14 3.40 24.02 -4.30
CA THR A 14 2.49 24.93 -3.60
C THR A 14 1.25 24.17 -3.15
N GLU A 15 0.84 24.34 -1.89
CA GLU A 15 -0.39 23.76 -1.34
C GLU A 15 -1.52 24.78 -1.27
N VAL A 16 -2.72 24.35 -1.67
CA VAL A 16 -3.96 25.13 -1.58
C VAL A 16 -5.04 24.27 -0.95
N PHE A 17 -5.77 24.83 0.01
CA PHE A 17 -6.91 24.17 0.64
C PHE A 17 -8.20 24.62 -0.04
N LEU A 18 -9.03 23.64 -0.41
CA LEU A 18 -10.29 23.84 -1.09
C LEU A 18 -11.44 23.32 -0.22
N HIS A 19 -12.62 23.89 -0.44
CA HIS A 19 -13.86 23.30 0.05
C HIS A 19 -14.18 22.06 -0.78
N GLY A 20 -14.78 21.06 -0.13
CA GLY A 20 -15.20 19.87 -0.84
C GLY A 20 -16.28 20.20 -1.86
N SER A 21 -16.21 19.59 -3.03
CA SER A 21 -17.21 19.73 -4.09
C SER A 21 -18.00 18.42 -4.22
N GLY A 22 -19.30 18.51 -4.49
CA GLY A 22 -20.18 17.37 -4.79
C GLY A 22 -21.42 17.29 -3.89
N PRO A 23 -22.31 16.30 -4.13
CA PRO A 23 -23.47 16.01 -3.28
C PRO A 23 -22.98 15.47 -1.93
N GLY A 24 -22.60 16.39 -1.06
CA GLY A 24 -22.11 16.12 0.28
C GLY A 24 -22.98 16.79 1.34
N GLY A 25 -22.91 16.29 2.57
CA GLY A 25 -23.54 16.97 3.70
C GLY A 25 -22.85 18.29 4.07
N GLN A 26 -23.46 19.02 5.00
CA GLN A 26 -22.98 20.32 5.52
C GLN A 26 -21.47 20.33 5.86
N LYS A 27 -20.95 19.21 6.38
CA LYS A 27 -19.56 19.07 6.80
C LYS A 27 -18.56 19.21 5.63
N ILE A 28 -18.91 18.73 4.44
CA ILE A 28 -18.03 18.75 3.25
C ILE A 28 -17.95 20.18 2.69
N ASN A 29 -19.07 20.89 2.66
CA ASN A 29 -19.16 22.24 2.10
C ASN A 29 -18.55 23.29 3.03
N LYS A 30 -18.67 23.11 4.36
CA LYS A 30 -18.17 24.07 5.35
C LYS A 30 -16.68 23.90 5.68
N THR A 31 -16.14 22.70 5.53
CA THR A 31 -14.75 22.40 5.93
C THR A 31 -13.83 22.38 4.73
N SER A 32 -12.79 23.23 4.72
CA SER A 32 -11.70 23.21 3.75
C SER A 32 -10.76 22.01 3.93
N SER A 33 -11.31 20.81 3.69
CA SER A 33 -10.61 19.55 3.87
C SER A 33 -9.95 19.03 2.59
N ALA A 34 -10.38 19.48 1.40
CA ALA A 34 -9.79 19.08 0.13
C ALA A 34 -8.44 19.79 -0.06
N VAL A 35 -7.46 19.05 -0.58
CA VAL A 35 -6.09 19.55 -0.78
C VAL A 35 -5.77 19.52 -2.27
N GLN A 36 -5.29 20.64 -2.79
CA GLN A 36 -4.68 20.74 -4.12
C GLN A 36 -3.19 21.01 -3.97
N LEU A 37 -2.36 20.16 -4.56
CA LEU A 37 -0.92 20.38 -4.68
C LEU A 37 -0.59 20.67 -6.13
N LYS A 38 0.22 21.71 -6.36
CA LYS A 38 0.79 22.03 -7.68
C LYS A 38 2.31 21.95 -7.59
N HIS A 39 2.91 21.10 -8.41
CA HIS A 39 4.36 21.01 -8.53
C HIS A 39 4.87 22.14 -9.43
N LEU A 40 5.79 22.95 -8.92
CA LEU A 40 6.27 24.15 -9.60
C LEU A 40 7.02 23.84 -10.91
N PRO A 41 8.03 22.94 -10.92
CA PRO A 41 8.84 22.77 -12.13
C PRO A 41 8.14 21.97 -13.23
N THR A 42 7.26 21.03 -12.90
CA THR A 42 6.53 20.23 -13.91
C THR A 42 5.14 20.75 -14.22
N GLY A 43 4.64 21.73 -13.47
CA GLY A 43 3.28 22.28 -13.61
C GLY A 43 2.15 21.31 -13.25
N MET A 44 2.45 20.11 -12.72
CA MET A 44 1.44 19.08 -12.44
C MET A 44 0.57 19.44 -11.25
N VAL A 45 -0.74 19.23 -11.40
CA VAL A 45 -1.73 19.49 -10.36
C VAL A 45 -2.39 18.20 -9.89
N VAL A 46 -2.38 17.96 -8.59
CA VAL A 46 -3.07 16.84 -7.94
C VAL A 46 -4.10 17.40 -6.97
N LYS A 47 -5.34 16.93 -7.08
CA LYS A 47 -6.44 17.26 -6.17
C LYS A 47 -6.85 16.00 -5.42
N VAL A 48 -7.00 16.09 -4.10
CA VAL A 48 -7.38 14.96 -3.25
C VAL A 48 -8.50 15.37 -2.31
N GLN A 49 -9.59 14.60 -2.35
CA GLN A 49 -10.77 14.71 -1.48
C GLN A 49 -11.19 13.30 -1.04
N ALA A 50 -10.34 12.64 -0.25
CA ALA A 50 -10.57 11.25 0.17
C ALA A 50 -11.24 11.17 1.55
N THR A 51 -10.77 11.95 2.51
CA THR A 51 -11.30 11.92 3.88
C THR A 51 -11.66 13.30 4.40
N ARG A 52 -12.36 13.33 5.53
CA ARG A 52 -12.71 14.57 6.26
C ARG A 52 -11.51 15.26 6.91
N SER A 53 -10.33 14.63 6.92
CA SER A 53 -9.13 15.13 7.62
C SER A 53 -8.14 15.75 6.63
N ARG A 54 -7.83 17.04 6.83
CA ARG A 54 -6.86 17.78 6.00
C ARG A 54 -5.47 17.13 6.01
N THR A 55 -5.02 16.65 7.17
CA THR A 55 -3.67 16.08 7.34
C THR A 55 -3.53 14.77 6.56
N GLN A 56 -4.57 13.95 6.56
CA GLN A 56 -4.59 12.71 5.80
C GLN A 56 -4.64 12.99 4.30
N ASN A 57 -5.45 13.96 3.87
CA ASN A 57 -5.49 14.39 2.47
C ASN A 57 -4.15 14.98 2.01
N ARG A 58 -3.42 15.73 2.86
CA ARG A 58 -2.05 16.20 2.55
C ARG A 58 -1.08 15.05 2.32
N LYS A 59 -1.06 14.05 3.23
CA LYS A 59 -0.20 12.86 3.09
C LYS A 59 -0.51 12.11 1.79
N LEU A 60 -1.79 11.91 1.50
CA LEU A 60 -2.23 11.21 0.30
C LEU A 60 -1.89 12.02 -0.96
N ALA A 61 -2.09 13.33 -0.96
CA ALA A 61 -1.74 14.19 -2.08
C ALA A 61 -0.23 14.16 -2.40
N ARG A 62 0.63 14.17 -1.38
CA ARG A 62 2.09 14.04 -1.56
C ARG A 62 2.47 12.69 -2.18
N GLN A 63 1.86 11.60 -1.70
CA GLN A 63 2.08 10.27 -2.25
C GLN A 63 1.62 10.18 -3.71
N MET A 64 0.43 10.71 -4.02
CA MET A 64 -0.08 10.73 -5.40
C MET A 64 0.75 11.62 -6.32
N LEU A 65 1.34 12.70 -5.80
CA LEU A 65 2.23 13.55 -6.58
C LEU A 65 3.55 12.83 -6.90
N ALA A 66 4.14 12.14 -5.91
CA ALA A 66 5.34 11.33 -6.09
C ALA A 66 5.11 10.20 -7.11
N ASP A 67 4.00 9.49 -6.97
CA ASP A 67 3.55 8.47 -7.92
C ASP A 67 3.46 9.00 -9.36
N ARG A 68 2.88 10.20 -9.55
CA ARG A 68 2.77 10.81 -10.89
C ARG A 68 4.10 11.31 -11.44
N LEU A 69 5.02 11.73 -10.57
CA LEU A 69 6.39 12.11 -10.97
C LEU A 69 7.14 10.86 -11.44
N ASP A 70 7.08 9.78 -10.67
CA ASP A 70 7.66 8.48 -11.00
C ASP A 70 7.11 7.93 -12.33
N ASP A 71 5.78 8.00 -12.51
CA ASP A 71 5.12 7.60 -13.76
C ASP A 71 5.64 8.41 -14.97
N ARG A 72 6.02 9.67 -14.77
CA ARG A 72 6.56 10.54 -15.83
C ARG A 72 8.04 10.26 -16.12
N GLU A 73 8.85 9.99 -15.11
CA GLU A 73 10.29 9.75 -15.26
C GLU A 73 10.59 8.33 -15.77
N MET A 74 9.94 7.31 -15.20
CA MET A 74 10.25 5.91 -15.49
C MET A 74 9.25 5.23 -16.44
N GLY A 75 8.08 5.82 -16.68
CA GLY A 75 7.10 5.31 -17.65
C GLY A 75 6.66 3.87 -17.36
N GLU A 76 7.24 2.91 -18.09
CA GLU A 76 7.00 1.47 -17.94
C GLU A 76 7.61 0.87 -16.66
N GLY A 77 8.73 1.42 -16.20
CA GLY A 77 9.40 1.02 -14.96
C GLY A 77 8.78 1.59 -13.68
N SER A 78 7.69 2.36 -13.81
CA SER A 78 7.05 3.00 -12.66
C SER A 78 6.67 2.00 -11.57
N TRP A 79 6.90 2.41 -10.33
CA TRP A 79 6.61 1.64 -9.13
C TRP A 79 5.20 1.05 -9.16
N ARG A 80 4.21 1.87 -9.55
CA ARG A 80 2.80 1.50 -9.61
C ARG A 80 2.55 0.36 -10.59
N LYS A 81 3.18 0.39 -11.77
CA LYS A 81 3.02 -0.64 -12.79
C LYS A 81 3.67 -1.94 -12.35
N VAL A 82 4.92 -1.90 -11.88
CA VAL A 82 5.64 -3.08 -11.43
C VAL A 82 4.93 -3.76 -10.26
N VAL A 83 4.49 -2.98 -9.25
CA VAL A 83 3.73 -3.52 -8.11
C VAL A 83 2.36 -4.05 -8.56
N GLY A 84 1.72 -3.38 -9.51
CA GLY A 84 0.46 -3.82 -10.10
C GLY A 84 0.59 -5.20 -10.77
N GLU A 85 1.62 -5.39 -11.58
CA GLU A 85 1.96 -6.65 -12.25
C GLU A 85 2.17 -7.79 -11.25
N VAL A 86 3.02 -7.56 -10.24
CA VAL A 86 3.31 -8.55 -9.19
C VAL A 86 2.04 -8.93 -8.42
N LYS A 87 1.19 -7.96 -8.09
CA LYS A 87 -0.10 -8.19 -7.42
C LYS A 87 -1.04 -9.00 -8.30
N LYS A 88 -1.14 -8.70 -9.61
CA LYS A 88 -1.93 -9.47 -10.58
C LYS A 88 -1.44 -10.92 -10.67
N ARG A 89 -0.13 -11.13 -10.79
CA ARG A 89 0.49 -12.46 -10.83
C ARG A 89 0.14 -13.27 -9.58
N LYS A 90 0.34 -12.69 -8.39
CA LYS A 90 -0.01 -13.34 -7.11
C LYS A 90 -1.50 -13.66 -7.02
N LYS A 91 -2.39 -12.76 -7.46
CA LYS A 91 -3.84 -12.98 -7.47
C LYS A 91 -4.22 -14.12 -8.43
N ALA A 92 -3.62 -14.18 -9.61
CA ALA A 92 -3.85 -15.26 -10.57
C ALA A 92 -3.41 -16.60 -10.01
N SER A 93 -2.22 -16.69 -9.38
CA SER A 93 -1.75 -17.91 -8.74
C SER A 93 -2.67 -18.36 -7.60
N LYS A 94 -3.13 -17.44 -6.74
CA LYS A 94 -4.13 -17.74 -5.69
C LYS A 94 -5.44 -18.25 -6.28
N GLY A 95 -5.93 -17.63 -7.36
CA GLY A 95 -7.13 -18.07 -8.07
C GLY A 95 -6.98 -19.48 -8.66
N LYS A 96 -5.84 -19.80 -9.28
CA LYS A 96 -5.55 -21.14 -9.81
C LYS A 96 -5.52 -22.19 -8.70
N LYS A 97 -4.81 -21.91 -7.59
CA LYS A 97 -4.74 -22.79 -6.41
C LYS A 97 -6.12 -23.03 -5.79
N ALA A 98 -6.92 -21.97 -5.64
CA ALA A 98 -8.29 -22.09 -5.14
C ALA A 98 -9.17 -22.95 -6.06
N ARG A 99 -9.15 -22.71 -7.38
CA ARG A 99 -9.88 -23.54 -8.35
C ARG A 99 -9.46 -25.01 -8.29
N ARG A 100 -8.16 -25.29 -8.21
CA ARG A 100 -7.63 -26.67 -8.07
C ARG A 100 -8.16 -27.33 -6.79
N LYS A 101 -8.14 -26.61 -5.65
CA LYS A 101 -8.66 -27.10 -4.37
C LYS A 101 -10.15 -27.45 -4.44
N TYR A 102 -10.98 -26.53 -4.93
CA TYR A 102 -12.44 -26.74 -4.96
C TYR A 102 -12.87 -27.77 -6.01
N ARG A 103 -12.12 -27.93 -7.11
CA ARG A 103 -12.35 -29.02 -8.07
C ARG A 103 -12.12 -30.39 -7.41
N LYS A 104 -10.97 -30.57 -6.74
CA LYS A 104 -10.63 -31.82 -6.03
C LYS A 104 -11.62 -32.17 -4.91
N LEU A 105 -12.17 -31.16 -4.21
CA LEU A 105 -13.22 -31.39 -3.20
C LEU A 105 -14.59 -31.73 -3.81
N GLY A 106 -14.91 -31.22 -5.00
CA GLY A 106 -16.20 -31.46 -5.67
C GLY A 106 -16.29 -32.79 -6.41
N GLU A 107 -15.15 -33.36 -6.80
CA GLU A 107 -15.04 -34.67 -7.44
C GLU A 107 -15.10 -35.84 -6.43
N GLY A 108 -15.21 -35.56 -5.12
CA GLY A 108 -15.40 -36.61 -4.12
C GLY A 108 -14.20 -37.54 -3.94
N GLU A 109 -13.01 -37.20 -4.47
CA GLU A 109 -11.77 -37.94 -4.24
C GLU A 109 -11.21 -37.63 -2.85
N PHE A 110 -11.88 -38.16 -1.82
CA PHE A 110 -11.16 -38.64 -0.64
C PHE A 110 -10.75 -40.09 -0.91
N GLU A 111 -9.93 -40.30 -1.94
CA GLU A 111 -9.14 -41.52 -2.02
C GLU A 111 -7.91 -41.30 -1.15
N GLY A 112 -7.93 -41.97 0.00
CA GLY A 112 -6.72 -42.22 0.76
C GLY A 112 -5.81 -43.14 -0.04
N GLU A 113 -5.10 -42.62 -1.04
CA GLU A 113 -4.02 -43.33 -1.69
C GLU A 113 -2.77 -42.44 -1.77
N ARG A 114 -1.70 -42.98 -1.19
CA ARG A 114 -0.33 -42.54 -1.44
C ARG A 114 -0.08 -42.77 -2.92
N GLY A 115 0.07 -41.72 -3.71
CA GLY A 115 0.35 -41.82 -5.14
C GLY A 115 1.00 -40.56 -5.66
N GLU A 116 2.14 -40.74 -6.32
CA GLU A 116 3.13 -39.76 -6.76
C GLU A 116 2.55 -38.67 -7.68
N GLY A 117 2.98 -37.40 -7.50
CA GLY A 117 2.60 -36.31 -8.42
C GLY A 117 3.02 -34.92 -7.95
N ASP A 118 4.16 -34.45 -8.47
CA ASP A 118 4.71 -33.08 -8.42
C ASP A 118 4.66 -32.35 -7.06
N VAL A 119 5.67 -32.62 -6.24
CA VAL A 119 6.10 -31.73 -5.16
C VAL A 119 6.73 -30.47 -5.75
N ASP A 120 5.94 -29.41 -5.94
CA ASP A 120 6.48 -28.04 -5.86
C ASP A 120 6.88 -27.80 -4.40
N VAL A 121 8.12 -28.15 -4.05
CA VAL A 121 8.77 -27.81 -2.79
C VAL A 121 8.96 -26.29 -2.76
N ASP A 122 7.98 -25.55 -2.23
CA ASP A 122 8.22 -24.19 -1.72
C ASP A 122 8.64 -24.35 -0.26
N GLU A 123 9.89 -24.79 -0.06
CA GLU A 123 10.58 -24.69 1.22
C GLU A 123 10.67 -23.21 1.61
N GLY A 124 9.76 -22.82 2.49
CA GLY A 124 9.66 -21.49 3.04
C GLY A 124 8.81 -21.44 4.31
N MET A 125 8.83 -22.51 5.11
CA MET A 125 8.42 -22.45 6.51
C MET A 125 9.52 -21.74 7.31
N GLY A 126 9.52 -20.41 7.27
CA GLY A 126 10.32 -19.57 8.15
C GLY A 126 9.66 -19.54 9.53
N LEU A 127 10.32 -20.22 10.45
CA LEU A 127 9.94 -20.47 11.84
C LEU A 127 9.56 -19.23 12.64
N GLU A 128 8.67 -19.47 13.58
CA GLU A 128 8.41 -18.65 14.75
C GLU A 128 9.73 -18.42 15.52
N GLU A 129 10.04 -17.16 15.85
CA GLU A 129 10.87 -16.87 17.01
C GLU A 129 10.01 -16.21 18.07
N ARG A 130 9.42 -17.07 18.90
CA ARG A 130 9.02 -16.71 20.26
C ARG A 130 10.31 -16.73 21.09
N GLY A 131 10.91 -15.55 21.30
CA GLY A 131 11.97 -15.33 22.28
C GLY A 131 11.46 -14.43 23.39
N GLU A 132 11.13 -15.03 24.54
CA GLU A 132 10.97 -14.32 25.81
C GLU A 132 12.36 -13.99 26.36
N ASP A 133 12.61 -12.73 26.71
CA ASP A 133 13.58 -12.39 27.75
C ASP A 133 13.01 -11.29 28.64
N ARG A 134 12.61 -11.70 29.83
CA ARG A 134 12.26 -10.83 30.96
C ARG A 134 13.53 -10.53 31.76
N GLN A 135 13.59 -9.29 32.25
CA GLN A 135 14.41 -8.76 33.36
C GLN A 135 15.90 -8.62 33.02
N THR A 136 16.54 -7.48 33.25
CA THR A 136 16.83 -6.97 34.60
C THR A 136 16.95 -5.44 34.72
N GLU A 137 16.72 -5.01 35.97
CA GLU A 137 17.35 -3.92 36.72
C GLU A 137 17.01 -2.43 36.48
N ALA A 138 16.24 -1.95 37.45
CA ALA A 138 16.26 -0.61 38.02
C ALA A 138 17.66 -0.15 38.47
N GLN A 139 17.99 1.12 38.19
CA GLN A 139 18.72 2.09 39.03
C GLN A 139 18.22 3.48 38.57
N ASP A 140 17.34 4.16 39.31
CA ASP A 140 17.58 5.10 40.41
C ASP A 140 18.68 6.16 40.18
N GLN A 141 18.43 7.35 40.73
CA GLN A 141 19.20 8.61 40.73
C GLN A 141 18.89 9.52 39.53
N GLY A 142 18.21 10.66 39.65
CA GLY A 142 18.21 11.64 40.74
C GLY A 142 19.29 12.70 40.48
N GLN A 143 18.92 13.99 40.67
CA GLN A 143 19.71 15.24 40.53
C GLN A 143 19.62 15.88 39.13
N LYS A 144 19.22 17.15 38.94
CA LYS A 144 19.10 18.34 39.81
C LYS A 144 17.97 19.25 39.30
#